data_AF-A0A1G6RYQ0-F1
#
_entry.id   AF-A0A1G6RYQ0-F1
#
_cell.length_a   1.000
_cell.length_b   1.000
_cell.length_c   1.000
_cell.angle_alpha   90.00
_cell.angle_beta   90.00
_cell.angle_gamma   90.00
#
_symmetry.space_group_name_H-M   'P 1'
#
loop_
_entity.id
_entity.type
_entity.pdbx_description
1 polymer ?
#
loop_
_entity_poly.entity_id
_entity_poly.type
_entity_poly.pdbx_seq_one_letter_code
_entity_poly.pdbx_strand_id
1 'polypeptide(L)'
;MKTLLLLIAIAAGGYYVYNEHFSVTAITVDSYQALLKKAEATSVSLDEVKVGANNLAAFICSDPSYQVTGGSTPANCMARYENYREMCENRIFGQSPQSFASKSEVIAIAKRYTSCVGAVGS
;
A
#
# COMPACT_ATOMS: atom_id res chain seq x y z
N MET A 1 3.91 -44.89 -7.28
CA MET A 1 2.71 -44.41 -6.52
C MET A 1 3.08 -43.48 -5.35
N LYS A 2 4.11 -43.80 -4.53
CA LYS A 2 4.56 -42.93 -3.42
C LYS A 2 4.93 -41.49 -3.84
N THR A 3 5.62 -41.32 -4.97
CA THR A 3 5.98 -39.99 -5.51
C THR A 3 4.78 -39.17 -5.99
N LEU A 4 3.73 -39.83 -6.50
CA LEU A 4 2.52 -39.15 -6.96
C LEU A 4 1.70 -38.59 -5.78
N LEU A 5 1.60 -39.37 -4.70
CA LEU A 5 0.93 -38.93 -3.46
C LEU A 5 1.66 -37.76 -2.80
N LEU A 6 2.99 -37.74 -2.88
CA LEU A 6 3.82 -36.68 -2.31
C LEU A 6 3.68 -35.36 -3.10
N LEU A 7 3.56 -35.44 -4.43
CA LEU A 7 3.28 -34.27 -5.28
C LEU A 7 1.86 -33.72 -5.04
N ILE A 8 0.87 -34.58 -4.83
CA ILE A 8 -0.49 -34.15 -4.50
C ILE A 8 -0.54 -33.49 -3.11
N ALA A 9 0.21 -34.01 -2.14
CA ALA A 9 0.32 -33.40 -0.81
C ALA A 9 1.02 -32.03 -0.85
N ILE A 10 2.07 -31.88 -1.67
CA ILE A 10 2.73 -30.58 -1.87
C ILE A 10 1.83 -29.61 -2.63
N ALA A 11 1.10 -30.08 -3.65
CA ALA A 11 0.18 -29.23 -4.40
C ALA A 11 -1.02 -28.80 -3.53
N ALA A 12 -1.58 -29.70 -2.72
CA ALA A 12 -2.69 -29.40 -1.82
C ALA A 12 -2.24 -28.54 -0.64
N GLY A 13 -1.09 -28.84 -0.03
CA GLY A 13 -0.50 -28.05 1.04
C GLY A 13 -0.05 -26.67 0.55
N GLY A 14 0.57 -26.60 -0.62
CA GLY A 14 0.94 -25.35 -1.29
C GLY A 14 -0.29 -24.52 -1.65
N TYR A 15 -1.36 -25.14 -2.15
CA TYR A 15 -2.63 -24.46 -2.43
C TYR A 15 -3.31 -23.97 -1.15
N TYR A 16 -3.34 -24.77 -0.08
CA TYR A 16 -3.93 -24.39 1.20
C TYR A 16 -3.19 -23.23 1.85
N VAL A 17 -1.85 -23.31 1.93
CA VAL A 17 -0.99 -22.24 2.45
C VAL A 17 -1.06 -21.01 1.56
N TYR A 18 -1.09 -21.17 0.23
CA TYR A 18 -1.28 -20.04 -0.68
C TYR A 18 -2.64 -19.39 -0.47
N ASN A 19 -3.72 -20.16 -0.28
CA ASN A 19 -5.04 -19.59 -0.12
C ASN A 19 -5.26 -18.94 1.26
N GLU A 20 -4.68 -19.48 2.33
CA GLU A 20 -4.77 -18.86 3.66
C GLU A 20 -3.79 -17.71 3.89
N HIS A 21 -2.58 -17.76 3.33
CA HIS A 21 -1.56 -16.72 3.56
C HIS A 21 -1.37 -15.73 2.39
N PHE A 22 -1.70 -16.11 1.16
CA PHE A 22 -1.46 -15.29 -0.04
C PHE A 22 -2.73 -14.93 -0.82
N SER A 23 -3.83 -15.66 -0.64
CA SER A 23 -5.13 -15.28 -1.20
C SER A 23 -5.81 -14.33 -0.24
N VAL A 24 -5.21 -13.15 -0.15
CA VAL A 24 -5.92 -11.94 0.21
C VAL A 24 -7.03 -11.84 -0.83
N THR A 25 -8.25 -12.19 -0.42
CA THR A 25 -9.46 -11.92 -1.19
C THR A 25 -9.34 -10.49 -1.67
N ALA A 26 -9.27 -10.32 -2.99
CA ALA A 26 -9.06 -9.04 -3.65
C ALA A 26 -10.27 -8.13 -3.36
N ILE A 27 -10.33 -7.55 -2.17
CA ILE A 27 -11.02 -6.31 -1.96
C ILE A 27 -10.15 -5.31 -2.71
N THR A 28 -10.55 -4.99 -3.92
CA THR A 28 -9.85 -4.04 -4.79
C THR A 28 -9.83 -2.70 -4.07
N VAL A 29 -8.75 -2.42 -3.35
CA VAL A 29 -8.44 -1.09 -2.85
C VAL A 29 -8.04 -0.26 -4.06
N ASP A 30 -9.03 0.36 -4.68
CA ASP A 30 -8.87 1.23 -5.86
C ASP A 30 -8.50 2.67 -5.48
N SER A 31 -8.64 3.02 -4.19
CA SER A 31 -8.48 4.37 -3.67
C SER A 31 -8.08 4.36 -2.21
N TYR A 32 -7.44 5.43 -1.75
CA TYR A 32 -7.10 5.60 -0.34
C TYR A 32 -8.35 5.64 0.55
N GLN A 33 -9.48 6.16 0.05
CA GLN A 33 -10.74 6.19 0.80
C GLN A 33 -11.33 4.79 1.00
N ALA A 34 -11.26 3.93 -0.02
CA ALA A 34 -11.65 2.52 0.09
C ALA A 34 -10.77 1.78 1.11
N LEU A 35 -9.46 2.04 1.10
CA LEU A 35 -8.53 1.50 2.10
C LEU A 35 -8.95 1.87 3.52
N LEU A 36 -9.23 3.15 3.77
CA LEU A 36 -9.61 3.63 5.10
C LEU A 36 -10.94 3.04 5.57
N LYS A 37 -11.94 2.92 4.69
CA LYS A 37 -13.21 2.25 5.02
C LYS A 37 -12.99 0.78 5.39
N LYS A 38 -12.13 0.07 4.66
CA LYS A 38 -11.79 -1.31 4.99
C LYS A 38 -11.12 -1.39 6.37
N ALA A 39 -10.17 -0.49 6.64
CA ALA A 39 -9.44 -0.42 7.91
C ALA A 39 -10.29 -0.02 9.14
N GLU A 40 -11.52 0.45 8.94
CA GLU A 40 -12.50 0.67 10.02
C GLU A 40 -13.21 -0.62 10.45
N ALA A 41 -13.35 -1.57 9.51
CA ALA A 41 -14.11 -2.80 9.72
C ALA A 41 -13.23 -4.03 9.95
N THR A 42 -12.04 -4.06 9.34
CA THR A 42 -11.16 -5.22 9.34
C THR A 42 -9.69 -4.83 9.17
N SER A 43 -8.79 -5.79 9.37
CA SER A 43 -7.37 -5.59 9.06
C SER A 43 -7.14 -5.47 7.55
N VAL A 44 -6.09 -4.73 7.18
CA VAL A 44 -5.67 -4.52 5.80
C VAL A 44 -4.24 -5.00 5.60
N SER A 45 -3.93 -5.51 4.41
CA SER A 45 -2.59 -5.99 4.07
C SER A 45 -1.62 -4.84 3.79
N LEU A 46 -0.33 -5.11 3.90
CA LEU A 46 0.71 -4.16 3.54
C LEU A 46 0.62 -3.70 2.08
N ASP A 47 0.27 -4.60 1.16
CA ASP A 47 0.17 -4.25 -0.26
C ASP A 47 -1.04 -3.35 -0.56
N GLU A 48 -2.17 -3.57 0.12
CA GLU A 48 -3.31 -2.63 0.07
C GLU A 48 -2.93 -1.25 0.61
N VAL A 49 -2.13 -1.20 1.68
CA VAL A 49 -1.61 0.05 2.24
C VAL A 49 -0.66 0.74 1.27
N LYS A 50 0.25 0.01 0.61
CA LYS A 50 1.14 0.56 -0.43
C LYS A 50 0.34 1.16 -1.58
N VAL A 51 -0.65 0.45 -2.10
CA VAL A 51 -1.51 0.93 -3.19
C VAL A 51 -2.27 2.19 -2.74
N GLY A 52 -2.92 2.16 -1.58
CA GLY A 52 -3.64 3.32 -1.07
C GLY A 52 -2.75 4.53 -0.80
N ALA A 53 -1.53 4.33 -0.27
CA ALA A 53 -0.60 5.42 0.00
C ALA A 53 -0.04 6.04 -1.29
N ASN A 54 0.22 5.24 -2.33
CA ASN A 54 0.57 5.72 -3.66
C ASN A 54 -0.58 6.50 -4.31
N ASN A 55 -1.80 5.98 -4.24
CA ASN A 55 -3.00 6.67 -4.71
C ASN A 55 -3.17 8.03 -4.02
N LEU A 56 -2.94 8.08 -2.70
CA LEU A 56 -2.99 9.34 -1.95
C LEU A 56 -1.91 10.33 -2.41
N ALA A 57 -0.66 9.88 -2.55
CA ALA A 57 0.44 10.73 -2.99
C ALA A 57 0.19 11.30 -4.40
N ALA A 58 -0.24 10.45 -5.33
CA ALA A 58 -0.58 10.85 -6.69
C ALA A 58 -1.76 11.84 -6.72
N PHE A 59 -2.82 11.57 -5.93
CA PHE A 59 -3.95 12.48 -5.80
C PHE A 59 -3.51 13.88 -5.33
N ILE A 60 -2.76 13.94 -4.23
CA ILE A 60 -2.23 15.20 -3.67
C ILE A 60 -1.37 15.94 -4.71
N CYS A 61 -0.50 15.23 -5.42
CA CYS A 61 0.35 15.84 -6.44
C CYS A 61 -0.44 16.30 -7.68
N SER A 62 -1.50 15.60 -8.06
CA SER A 62 -2.30 15.96 -9.24
C SER A 62 -3.24 17.15 -9.01
N ASP A 63 -3.61 17.40 -7.76
CA ASP A 63 -4.57 18.43 -7.38
C ASP A 63 -3.89 19.79 -7.14
N PRO A 64 -4.18 20.82 -7.97
CA PRO A 64 -3.59 22.15 -7.82
C PRO A 64 -3.85 22.80 -6.45
N SER A 65 -4.99 22.51 -5.82
CA SER A 65 -5.37 23.13 -4.54
C SER A 65 -4.41 22.73 -3.42
N TYR A 66 -3.94 21.48 -3.41
CA TYR A 66 -2.94 21.00 -2.46
C TYR A 66 -1.54 21.54 -2.76
N GLN A 67 -1.21 21.72 -4.03
CA GLN A 67 0.13 22.16 -4.45
C GLN A 67 0.38 23.65 -4.23
N VAL A 68 -0.65 24.49 -4.39
CA VAL A 68 -0.57 25.92 -4.09
C VAL A 68 -0.23 26.14 -2.61
N THR A 69 -0.85 25.37 -1.70
CA THR A 69 -0.53 25.42 -0.26
C THR A 69 0.90 24.91 0.04
N GLY A 70 1.39 23.94 -0.74
CA GLY A 70 2.73 23.36 -0.60
C GLY A 70 3.85 24.12 -1.33
N GLY A 71 3.56 25.26 -1.97
CA GLY A 71 4.55 26.03 -2.72
C GLY A 71 5.09 25.31 -3.96
N SER A 72 4.32 24.40 -4.56
CA SER A 72 4.70 23.68 -5.76
C SER A 72 3.65 23.71 -6.86
N THR A 73 3.98 23.10 -8.00
CA THR A 73 3.07 22.85 -9.10
C THR A 73 2.76 21.35 -9.18
N PRO A 74 1.61 20.95 -9.74
CA PRO A 74 1.31 19.54 -9.94
C PRO A 74 2.41 18.78 -10.68
N ALA A 75 2.98 19.38 -11.73
CA ALA A 75 4.07 18.78 -12.49
C ALA A 75 5.33 18.54 -11.62
N ASN A 76 5.72 19.53 -10.81
CA ASN A 76 6.90 19.40 -9.95
C ASN A 76 6.69 18.42 -8.78
N CYS A 77 5.46 18.31 -8.28
CA CYS A 77 5.11 17.30 -7.28
C CYS A 77 5.16 15.89 -7.87
N MET A 78 4.49 15.68 -9.01
CA MET A 78 4.49 14.39 -9.69
C MET A 78 5.91 13.93 -10.05
N ALA A 79 6.76 14.84 -10.54
CA ALA A 79 8.16 14.53 -10.83
C ALA A 79 8.92 14.07 -9.57
N ARG A 80 8.71 14.71 -8.42
CA ARG A 80 9.31 14.29 -7.15
C ARG A 80 8.77 12.95 -6.66
N TYR A 81 7.45 12.76 -6.74
CA TYR A 81 6.81 11.51 -6.39
C TYR A 81 7.39 10.33 -7.18
N GLU A 82 7.47 10.43 -8.51
CA GLU A 82 8.02 9.36 -9.35
C GLU A 82 9.51 9.11 -9.06
N ASN A 83 10.30 10.16 -8.81
CA ASN A 83 11.73 10.02 -8.48
C ASN A 83 11.98 9.35 -7.12
N TYR A 84 11.09 9.54 -6.14
CA TYR A 84 11.29 9.04 -4.78
C TYR A 84 10.44 7.83 -4.42
N ARG A 85 9.46 7.44 -5.24
CA ARG A 85 8.52 6.33 -4.97
C ARG A 85 9.23 5.08 -4.48
N GLU A 86 10.10 4.49 -5.30
CA GLU A 86 10.74 3.20 -4.98
C GLU A 86 11.58 3.26 -3.70
N MET A 87 12.37 4.34 -3.54
CA MET A 87 13.20 4.55 -2.36
C MET A 87 12.36 4.72 -1.09
N CYS A 88 11.28 5.48 -1.16
CA CYS A 88 10.36 5.68 -0.04
C CYS A 88 9.52 4.45 0.26
N GLU A 89 9.12 3.67 -0.76
CA GLU A 89 8.43 2.40 -0.55
C GLU A 89 9.32 1.45 0.24
N ASN A 90 10.57 1.26 -0.19
CA ASN A 90 11.52 0.41 0.53
C ASN A 90 11.76 0.93 1.96
N ARG A 91 11.99 2.25 2.12
CA ARG A 91 12.29 2.85 3.42
C ARG A 91 11.12 2.82 4.41
N ILE A 92 9.89 3.01 3.95
CA ILE A 92 8.71 3.10 4.80
C ILE A 92 8.07 1.71 5.00
N PHE A 93 7.96 0.91 3.94
CA PHE A 93 7.26 -0.37 3.97
C PHE A 93 8.17 -1.58 4.17
N GLY A 94 9.48 -1.46 3.91
CA GLY A 94 10.40 -2.61 3.92
C GLY A 94 10.54 -3.35 5.25
N GLN A 95 10.23 -2.70 6.38
CA GLN A 95 10.19 -3.32 7.71
C GLN A 95 8.81 -3.20 8.39
N SER A 96 7.78 -2.87 7.61
CA SER A 96 6.43 -2.74 8.14
C SER A 96 5.78 -4.12 8.37
N PRO A 97 4.83 -4.22 9.33
CA PRO A 97 4.05 -5.43 9.50
C PRO A 97 3.30 -5.78 8.20
N GLN A 98 3.07 -7.07 7.97
CA GLN A 98 2.35 -7.55 6.79
C GLN A 98 0.85 -7.20 6.81
N SER A 99 0.33 -6.84 7.99
CA SER A 99 -1.06 -6.44 8.19
C SER A 99 -1.17 -5.29 9.19
N PHE A 100 -2.17 -4.42 9.00
CA PHE A 100 -2.49 -3.30 9.86
C PHE A 100 -3.88 -3.52 10.46
N ALA A 101 -4.00 -3.40 11.78
CA ALA A 101 -5.23 -3.74 12.50
C ALA A 101 -6.17 -2.54 12.65
N SER A 102 -5.67 -1.32 12.40
CA SER A 102 -6.44 -0.11 12.63
C SER A 102 -6.23 0.95 11.55
N LYS A 103 -7.30 1.70 11.28
CA LYS A 103 -7.27 2.92 10.46
C LYS A 103 -6.17 3.90 10.90
N SER A 104 -5.90 4.05 12.20
CA SER A 104 -4.86 4.97 12.68
C SER A 104 -3.46 4.56 12.25
N GLU A 105 -3.13 3.27 12.24
CA GLU A 105 -1.84 2.79 11.75
C GLU A 105 -1.70 3.04 10.24
N VAL A 106 -2.77 2.79 9.47
CA VAL A 106 -2.83 3.06 8.03
C VAL A 106 -2.61 4.55 7.74
N ILE A 107 -3.27 5.44 8.48
CA ILE A 107 -3.08 6.88 8.33
C ILE A 107 -1.65 7.28 8.67
N ALA A 108 -1.10 6.76 9.78
CA ALA A 108 0.24 7.10 10.23
C ALA A 108 1.30 6.71 9.20
N ILE A 109 1.21 5.50 8.63
CA ILE A 109 2.18 5.05 7.62
C ILE A 109 1.98 5.75 6.28
N ALA A 110 0.74 5.99 5.84
CA ALA A 110 0.47 6.74 4.62
C ALA A 110 1.00 8.18 4.73
N LYS A 111 0.84 8.83 5.89
CA LYS A 111 1.41 10.17 6.15
C LYS A 111 2.95 10.16 6.05
N ARG A 112 3.62 9.16 6.65
CA ARG A 112 5.08 9.02 6.53
C ARG A 112 5.51 8.84 5.08
N TYR A 113 4.76 8.06 4.32
CA TYR A 113 5.03 7.84 2.90
C TYR A 113 4.85 9.10 2.07
N THR A 114 3.72 9.80 2.18
CA THR A 114 3.44 11.03 1.41
C THR A 114 4.43 12.15 1.73
N SER A 115 4.90 12.26 2.98
CA SER A 115 5.99 13.17 3.33
C SER A 115 7.33 12.74 2.71
N CYS A 116 7.65 11.43 2.71
CA CYS A 116 8.90 10.93 2.14
C CYS A 116 9.00 11.23 0.63
N VAL A 117 7.93 10.99 -0.12
CA VAL A 117 7.90 11.25 -1.58
C VAL A 117 7.72 12.73 -1.92
N GLY A 118 7.58 13.60 -0.91
CA GLY A 118 7.43 15.04 -1.09
C GLY A 118 6.07 15.46 -1.66
N ALA A 119 5.03 14.63 -1.51
CA ALA A 119 3.67 14.97 -1.92
C ALA A 119 3.04 16.00 -0.97
N VAL A 120 3.41 15.95 0.31
CA VAL A 120 3.05 16.98 1.31
C VAL A 120 4.31 17.67 1.81
N GLY A 121 4.21 18.98 2.04
CA GLY A 121 5.26 19.74 2.72
C GLY A 121 5.51 19.18 4.12
N SER A 122 6.78 19.08 4.50
CA SER A 122 7.23 18.75 5.85
C SER A 122 6.97 19.88 6.84
#